data_AF-A0AA43JIE3-F1
#
_entry.id   AF-A0AA43JIE3-F1
#
_cell.length_a   1.000
_cell.length_b   1.000
_cell.length_c   1.000
_cell.angle_alpha   90.00
_cell.angle_beta   90.00
_cell.angle_gamma   90.00
#
_symmetry.space_group_name_H-M   'P 1'
#
loop_
_entity.id
_entity.type
_entity.pdbx_description
1 polymer ?
#
loop_
_entity_poly.entity_id
_entity_poly.type
_entity_poly.pdbx_seq_one_letter_code
_entity_poly.pdbx_strand_id
1 'polypeptide(L)'
;MLRKIAAVSLAVSFVAMATSGIMMFVVEKPSFTLQMHPVHKTFGLLMVAAALAHLSLNFRGLIAHLRTRSVAVYGSVLVALLVAAYGVAIQKTVPADLARQMDAAAAKADADD
;
A
#
# COMPACT_ATOMS: atom_id res chain seq x y z
N MET A 1 -0.25 -26.77 0.14
CA MET A 1 -1.31 -25.92 0.73
C MET A 1 -0.86 -24.47 0.95
N LEU A 2 0.33 -24.22 1.52
CA LEU A 2 0.84 -22.87 1.77
C LEU A 2 0.81 -21.91 0.56
N ARG A 3 1.21 -22.38 -0.63
CA ARG A 3 1.11 -21.59 -1.88
C ARG A 3 -0.31 -21.08 -2.16
N LYS A 4 -1.32 -21.94 -1.94
CA LYS A 4 -2.74 -21.61 -2.17
C LYS A 4 -3.23 -20.60 -1.13
N ILE A 5 -2.86 -20.81 0.14
CA ILE A 5 -3.17 -19.87 1.23
C ILE A 5 -2.57 -18.50 0.93
N ALA A 6 -1.27 -18.42 0.61
CA ALA A 6 -0.62 -17.16 0.27
C ALA A 6 -1.28 -16.46 -0.93
N ALA A 7 -1.68 -17.20 -1.96
CA ALA A 7 -2.38 -16.64 -3.12
C ALA A 7 -3.76 -16.07 -2.75
N VAL A 8 -4.57 -16.81 -1.98
CA VAL A 8 -5.90 -16.33 -1.54
C VAL A 8 -5.76 -15.14 -0.59
N SER A 9 -4.84 -15.19 0.38
CA SER A 9 -4.55 -14.06 1.27
C SER A 9 -4.11 -12.82 0.49
N LEU A 10 -3.25 -12.97 -0.52
CA LEU A 10 -2.83 -11.88 -1.39
C LEU A 10 -4.02 -11.31 -2.18
N ALA A 11 -4.88 -12.15 -2.74
CA ALA A 11 -6.05 -11.71 -3.49
C ALA A 11 -7.03 -10.92 -2.63
N VAL A 12 -7.40 -11.43 -1.45
CA VAL A 12 -8.33 -10.77 -0.54
C VAL A 12 -7.77 -9.45 -0.03
N SER A 13 -6.50 -9.44 0.40
CA SER A 13 -5.84 -8.22 0.89
C SER A 13 -5.65 -7.18 -0.20
N PHE A 14 -5.37 -7.59 -1.44
CA PHE A 14 -5.33 -6.69 -2.59
C PHE A 14 -6.68 -6.00 -2.83
N VAL A 15 -7.79 -6.76 -2.82
CA VAL A 15 -9.14 -6.18 -2.99
C VAL A 15 -9.46 -5.19 -1.87
N ALA A 16 -9.15 -5.54 -0.62
CA ALA A 16 -9.35 -4.64 0.52
C ALA A 16 -8.52 -3.35 0.38
N MET A 17 -7.25 -3.45 -0.02
CA MET A 17 -6.37 -2.30 -0.24
C MET A 17 -6.80 -1.41 -1.40
N ALA A 18 -7.17 -2.01 -2.53
CA ALA A 18 -7.61 -1.29 -3.71
C ALA A 18 -8.91 -0.52 -3.44
N THR A 19 -9.92 -1.19 -2.86
CA THR A 19 -11.21 -0.56 -2.60
C THR A 19 -11.13 0.50 -1.50
N SER A 20 -10.41 0.24 -0.40
CA SER A 20 -10.19 1.26 0.64
C SER A 20 -9.39 2.46 0.13
N GLY A 21 -8.34 2.24 -0.66
CA GLY A 21 -7.56 3.30 -1.29
C GLY A 21 -8.40 4.15 -2.24
N ILE A 22 -9.20 3.51 -3.11
CA ILE A 22 -10.10 4.21 -4.03
C ILE A 22 -11.15 5.02 -3.26
N MET A 23 -11.75 4.45 -2.20
CA MET A 23 -12.72 5.18 -1.39
C MET A 23 -12.10 6.43 -0.74
N MET A 24 -10.88 6.32 -0.19
CA MET A 24 -10.17 7.49 0.37
C MET A 24 -9.86 8.53 -0.70
N PHE A 25 -9.50 8.09 -1.92
CA PHE A 25 -9.24 8.97 -3.06
C PHE A 25 -10.51 9.64 -3.61
N VAL A 26 -11.66 8.97 -3.60
CA VAL A 26 -12.92 9.53 -4.14
C VAL A 26 -13.61 10.46 -3.14
N VAL A 27 -13.57 10.14 -1.85
CA VAL A 27 -14.24 10.96 -0.81
C VAL A 27 -13.43 12.20 -0.47
N GLU A 28 -12.10 12.14 -0.56
CA GLU A 28 -11.16 13.26 -0.37
C GLU A 28 -11.33 14.02 0.97
N LYS A 29 -11.89 13.38 2.00
CA LYS A 29 -12.06 13.98 3.34
C LYS A 29 -11.08 13.38 4.33
N PRO A 30 -10.28 14.19 5.05
CA PRO A 30 -9.34 13.70 6.07
C PRO A 30 -10.00 12.84 7.16
N SER A 31 -11.22 13.18 7.59
CA SER A 31 -11.96 12.40 8.59
C SER A 31 -12.34 11.01 8.09
N PHE A 32 -12.74 10.89 6.82
CA PHE A 32 -13.03 9.60 6.22
C PHE A 32 -11.76 8.77 5.99
N THR A 33 -10.66 9.42 5.61
CA THR A 33 -9.34 8.78 5.53
C THR A 33 -8.92 8.23 6.89
N LEU A 34 -9.10 8.99 7.98
CA LEU A 34 -8.85 8.50 9.34
C LEU A 34 -9.72 7.29 9.69
N GLN A 35 -11.01 7.33 9.38
CA GLN A 35 -11.93 6.21 9.62
C GLN A 35 -11.54 4.93 8.85
N MET A 36 -11.09 5.07 7.60
CA MET A 36 -10.68 3.94 6.76
C MET A 36 -9.23 3.50 7.01
N HIS A 37 -8.43 4.31 7.70
CA HIS A 37 -7.01 4.07 7.92
C HIS A 37 -6.73 2.74 8.64
N PRO A 38 -7.48 2.31 9.68
CA PRO A 38 -7.26 1.00 10.32
C PRO A 38 -7.44 -0.17 9.35
N VAL A 39 -8.47 -0.12 8.50
CA VAL A 39 -8.73 -1.16 7.49
C VAL A 39 -7.60 -1.19 6.46
N HIS A 40 -7.27 -0.03 5.88
CA HIS A 40 -6.23 0.08 4.87
C HIS A 40 -4.86 -0.35 5.42
N LYS A 41 -4.49 0.08 6.64
CA LYS A 41 -3.21 -0.26 7.27
C LYS A 41 -3.11 -1.76 7.59
N THR A 42 -4.17 -2.35 8.15
CA THR A 42 -4.17 -3.76 8.56
C THR A 42 -4.09 -4.69 7.35
N PHE A 43 -4.93 -4.45 6.33
CA PHE A 43 -4.88 -5.23 5.09
C PHE A 43 -3.63 -4.93 4.26
N GLY A 44 -3.05 -3.73 4.36
CA GLY A 44 -1.77 -3.39 3.76
C GLY A 44 -0.64 -4.23 4.33
N LEU A 45 -0.57 -4.37 5.66
CA LEU A 45 0.42 -5.24 6.31
C LEU A 45 0.22 -6.71 5.92
N LEU A 46 -1.02 -7.19 5.91
CA LEU A 46 -1.36 -8.54 5.47
C LEU A 46 -0.95 -8.76 4.00
N MET A 47 -1.20 -7.78 3.13
CA MET A 47 -0.83 -7.82 1.71
C MET A 47 0.68 -7.92 1.54
N VAL A 48 1.47 -7.17 2.29
CA VAL A 48 2.94 -7.24 2.24
C VAL A 48 3.42 -8.64 2.66
N ALA A 49 2.93 -9.17 3.79
CA ALA A 49 3.30 -10.51 4.24
C ALA A 49 2.91 -11.60 3.22
N ALA A 50 1.68 -11.52 2.68
CA ALA A 50 1.19 -12.45 1.68
C ALA A 50 1.97 -12.35 0.36
N ALA A 51 2.31 -11.13 -0.08
CA ALA A 51 3.11 -10.89 -1.28
C ALA A 51 4.52 -11.48 -1.12
N LEU A 52 5.19 -11.24 0.01
CA LEU A 52 6.50 -11.83 0.29
C LEU A 52 6.45 -13.37 0.28
N ALA A 53 5.46 -13.97 0.92
CA ALA A 53 5.26 -15.42 0.89
C ALA A 53 4.98 -15.92 -0.54
N HIS A 54 4.12 -15.23 -1.28
CA HIS A 54 3.76 -15.61 -2.65
C HIS A 54 4.95 -15.51 -3.61
N LEU A 55 5.71 -14.42 -3.55
CA LEU A 55 6.93 -14.19 -4.34
C LEU A 55 8.00 -15.22 -4.00
N SER A 56 8.26 -15.47 -2.71
CA SER A 56 9.28 -16.44 -2.28
C SER A 56 8.97 -17.85 -2.76
N LEU A 57 7.71 -18.28 -2.62
CA LEU A 57 7.29 -19.60 -3.07
C LEU A 57 7.30 -19.72 -4.59
N ASN A 58 7.04 -18.64 -5.33
CA ASN A 58 6.96 -18.63 -6.79
C ASN A 58 8.16 -17.95 -7.48
N PHE A 59 9.29 -17.83 -6.77
CA PHE A 59 10.45 -17.03 -7.19
C PHE A 59 11.00 -17.43 -8.57
N ARG A 60 11.11 -18.73 -8.85
CA ARG A 60 11.58 -19.23 -10.15
C ARG A 60 10.70 -18.75 -11.31
N GLY A 61 9.38 -18.77 -11.12
CA GLY A 61 8.43 -18.28 -12.11
C GLY A 61 8.58 -16.78 -12.34
N LEU A 62 8.73 -16.00 -11.27
CA LEU A 62 8.95 -14.56 -11.37
C LEU A 62 10.22 -14.22 -12.17
N ILE A 63 11.35 -14.86 -11.85
CA ILE A 63 12.61 -14.66 -12.57
C ILE A 63 12.48 -15.03 -14.05
N ALA A 64 11.74 -16.10 -14.37
CA ALA A 64 11.47 -16.46 -15.75
C ALA A 64 10.71 -15.35 -16.51
N HIS A 65 9.71 -14.73 -15.89
CA HIS A 65 8.99 -13.59 -16.50
C HIS A 65 9.91 -12.37 -16.67
N LEU A 66 10.73 -12.06 -15.66
CA LEU A 66 11.65 -10.93 -15.69
C LEU A 66 12.79 -11.07 -16.71
N ARG A 67 13.10 -12.29 -17.18
CA ARG A 67 14.05 -12.49 -18.29
C ARG A 67 13.52 -12.00 -19.63
N THR A 68 12.22 -11.78 -19.77
CA THR A 68 11.63 -11.23 -20.98
C THR A 68 11.93 -9.74 -21.05
N ARG A 69 12.62 -9.29 -22.11
CA ARG A 69 13.10 -7.89 -22.25
C ARG A 69 11.98 -6.85 -22.06
N SER A 70 10.81 -7.07 -22.66
CA SER A 70 9.67 -6.14 -22.53
C SER A 70 9.17 -6.04 -21.09
N VAL A 71 9.07 -7.17 -20.40
CA VAL A 71 8.65 -7.23 -18.97
C VAL A 71 9.70 -6.57 -18.08
N ALA A 72 10.99 -6.79 -18.35
CA ALA A 72 12.08 -6.16 -17.60
C ALA A 72 12.02 -4.63 -17.73
N VAL A 73 11.92 -4.10 -18.96
CA VAL A 73 11.83 -2.65 -19.21
C VAL A 73 10.60 -2.06 -18.53
N TYR A 74 9.43 -2.69 -18.70
CA TYR A 74 8.19 -2.24 -18.07
C TYR A 74 8.32 -2.21 -16.54
N GLY A 75 8.85 -3.28 -15.94
CA GLY A 75 9.12 -3.35 -14.50
C GLY A 75 10.08 -2.26 -14.02
N SER A 76 11.17 -2.00 -14.76
CA SER A 76 12.12 -0.92 -14.44
C SER A 76 11.45 0.46 -14.47
N VAL A 77 10.60 0.73 -15.46
CA VAL A 77 9.84 1.99 -15.53
C VAL A 77 8.92 2.14 -14.32
N LEU A 78 8.18 1.08 -13.94
CA LEU A 78 7.31 1.13 -12.76
C LEU A 78 8.08 1.39 -11.46
N VAL A 79 9.25 0.77 -11.28
CA VAL A 79 10.11 1.02 -10.11
C VAL A 79 10.62 2.46 -10.12
N ALA A 80 11.02 3.00 -11.27
CA ALA A 80 11.45 4.39 -11.38
C ALA A 80 10.31 5.37 -11.02
N LEU A 81 9.10 5.11 -11.50
CA LEU A 81 7.91 5.90 -11.15
C LEU A 81 7.59 5.82 -9.65
N LEU A 82 7.71 4.63 -9.05
CA LEU A 82 7.51 4.46 -7.61
C LEU A 82 8.50 5.30 -6.80
N VAL A 83 9.80 5.23 -7.15
CA VAL A 83 10.85 6.02 -6.48
C VAL A 83 10.59 7.52 -6.65
N ALA A 84 10.21 7.96 -7.85
CA ALA A 84 9.86 9.36 -8.10
C ALA A 84 8.65 9.81 -7.27
N ALA A 85 7.61 8.99 -7.17
CA ALA A 85 6.43 9.30 -6.35
C ALA A 85 6.78 9.45 -4.86
N TYR A 86 7.64 8.58 -4.32
CA TYR A 86 8.16 8.74 -2.96
C TYR A 86 9.00 10.01 -2.80
N GLY A 87 9.83 10.35 -3.79
CA GLY A 87 10.59 11.60 -3.80
C GLY A 87 9.69 12.83 -3.71
N VAL A 88 8.61 12.87 -4.50
CA VAL A 88 7.61 13.95 -4.46
C VAL A 88 6.92 14.02 -3.09
N ALA A 89 6.55 12.87 -2.51
CA ALA A 89 5.89 12.82 -1.21
C ALA A 89 6.77 13.36 -0.08
N ILE A 90 8.06 13.03 -0.07
CA ILE A 90 9.02 13.50 0.94
C ILE A 90 9.29 15.01 0.81
N GLN A 91 9.28 15.54 -0.41
CA GLN A 91 9.55 16.96 -0.65
C GLN A 91 8.35 17.87 -0.30
N LYS A 92 7.12 17.33 -0.33
CA LYS A 92 5.91 18.06 0.07
C LYS A 92 5.69 17.97 1.58
N THR A 93 6.45 18.75 2.33
CA THR A 93 6.26 18.87 3.78
C THR A 93 5.01 19.70 4.11
N VAL A 94 4.27 19.25 5.10
CA VAL A 94 3.18 20.03 5.70
C VAL A 94 3.79 21.02 6.69
N PRO A 95 3.32 22.29 6.77
CA PRO A 95 3.77 23.23 7.80
C PRO A 95 3.70 22.62 9.20
N ALA A 96 4.74 22.84 10.01
CA ALA A 96 4.92 22.12 11.28
C ALA A 96 3.84 22.43 12.32
N ASP A 97 3.19 23.58 12.24
CA ASP A 97 2.04 23.96 13.05
C ASP A 97 0.77 23.20 12.62
N LEU A 98 0.53 23.10 11.32
CA LEU A 98 -0.60 22.36 10.77
C LEU A 98 -0.45 20.85 11.01
N ALA A 99 0.76 20.30 10.81
CA ALA A 99 1.05 18.90 11.11
C ALA A 99 0.75 18.56 12.58
N ARG A 100 1.21 19.40 13.52
CA ARG A 100 0.91 19.22 14.96
C ARG A 100 -0.58 19.26 15.27
N GLN A 101 -1.34 20.15 14.63
CA GLN A 101 -2.79 20.21 14.80
C GLN A 101 -3.49 18.95 14.28
N MET A 102 -3.07 18.45 13.11
CA MET A 102 -3.60 17.22 12.52
C MET A 102 -3.28 16.00 13.39
N ASP A 103 -2.04 15.87 13.86
CA ASP A 103 -1.61 14.77 14.73
C ASP A 103 -2.38 14.77 16.06
N ALA A 104 -2.57 15.95 16.67
CA ALA A 104 -3.33 16.08 17.90
C ALA A 104 -4.82 15.76 17.71
N ALA A 105 -5.42 16.14 16.57
CA ALA A 105 -6.80 15.81 16.24
C ALA A 105 -6.98 14.30 16.02
N ALA A 106 -6.05 13.67 15.30
CA ALA A 106 -6.05 12.22 15.10
C ALA A 106 -5.90 11.46 16.42
N ALA A 107 -4.96 11.88 17.28
CA ALA A 107 -4.74 11.24 18.58
C ALA A 107 -5.96 11.35 19.52
N LYS A 108 -6.74 12.43 19.43
CA LYS A 108 -8.01 12.54 20.17
C LYS A 108 -9.07 11.58 19.63
N ALA A 109 -9.19 11.48 18.30
CA ALA A 109 -10.14 10.56 17.68
C ALA A 109 -9.85 9.09 18.03
N ASP A 110 -8.57 8.71 18.12
CA ASP A 110 -8.15 7.35 18.52
C ASP A 110 -8.35 7.08 20.03
N ALA A 111 -8.49 8.11 20.86
CA ALA A 111 -8.63 7.99 22.32
C ALA A 111 -10.09 7.98 22.80
N ASP A 112 -11.02 8.41 21.95
CA ASP A 112 -12.46 8.45 22.22
C ASP A 112 -13.21 7.17 21.77
N ASP A 113 -12.49 6.17 21.22
CA ASP A 113 -12.93 4.79 20.89
C ASP A 113 -12.43 3.77 21.94
#